data_AF-A0A2E6AF38-F1
#
_entry.id   AF-A0A2E6AF38-F1
#
_cell.length_a   1.000
_cell.length_b   1.000
_cell.length_c   1.000
_cell.angle_alpha   90.00
_cell.angle_beta   90.00
_cell.angle_gamma   90.00
#
_symmetry.space_group_name_H-M   'P 1'
#
loop_
_entity.id
_entity.type
_entity.pdbx_description
1 polymer ?
#
loop_
_entity_poly.entity_id
_entity_poly.type
_entity_poly.pdbx_seq_one_letter_code
_entity_poly.pdbx_strand_id
1 'polypeptide(L)'
;MIVVTNRIPVTKGHEIDFEDRFRNRVHLVDQSPGFIRNEVHRPRPVKFDHETGTFVDDPDAEGYYEVKTWWRSMDDFVGWTRSEAFAEAHANRPPKEMFRGSSSLEVHEVFLSTEENDDVAR
;
A
#
# COMPACT_ATOMS: atom_id res chain seq x y z
N MET A 1 -4.91 10.53 -12.61
CA MET A 1 -4.20 9.48 -11.85
C MET A 1 -4.76 9.45 -10.45
N ILE A 2 -4.97 8.25 -9.91
CA ILE A 2 -5.38 8.03 -8.53
C ILE A 2 -4.33 7.21 -7.79
N VAL A 3 -4.32 7.34 -6.48
CA VAL A 3 -3.62 6.42 -5.57
C VAL A 3 -4.65 5.76 -4.66
N VAL A 4 -4.63 4.43 -4.64
CA VAL A 4 -5.43 3.61 -3.73
C VAL A 4 -4.52 3.11 -2.62
N THR A 5 -4.82 3.46 -1.38
CA THR A 5 -4.06 3.04 -0.19
C THR A 5 -4.90 2.09 0.64
N ASN A 6 -4.41 0.87 0.86
CA ASN A 6 -4.96 -0.04 1.85
C ASN A 6 -4.12 0.02 3.13
N ARG A 7 -4.69 0.55 4.21
CA ARG A 7 -4.06 0.60 5.54
C ARG A 7 -4.38 -0.69 6.29
N ILE A 8 -3.35 -1.44 6.64
CA ILE A 8 -3.48 -2.77 7.21
C ILE A 8 -2.82 -2.81 8.60
N PRO A 9 -3.60 -2.92 9.69
CA PRO A 9 -3.07 -3.03 11.03
C PRO A 9 -2.60 -4.49 11.27
N VAL A 10 -1.29 -4.71 11.16
CA VAL A 10 -0.65 -6.01 11.42
C VAL A 10 -0.39 -6.19 12.91
N THR A 11 -0.67 -7.38 13.42
CA THR A 11 -0.39 -7.78 14.81
C THR A 11 1.11 -7.89 15.02
N LYS A 12 1.62 -7.42 16.16
CA LYS A 12 3.05 -7.53 16.52
C LYS A 12 3.50 -8.99 16.48
N GLY A 13 4.64 -9.26 15.86
CA GLY A 13 5.20 -10.59 15.67
C GLY A 13 4.82 -11.26 14.34
N HIS A 14 3.89 -10.69 13.57
CA HIS A 14 3.49 -11.20 12.26
C HIS A 14 4.04 -10.39 11.07
N GLU A 15 4.94 -9.44 11.32
CA GLU A 15 5.49 -8.54 10.31
C GLU A 15 6.20 -9.30 9.17
N ILE A 16 7.05 -10.28 9.53
CA ILE A 16 7.80 -11.06 8.55
C ILE A 16 6.85 -11.90 7.68
N ASP A 17 5.91 -12.63 8.31
CA ASP A 17 4.92 -13.43 7.60
C ASP A 17 4.07 -12.57 6.66
N PHE A 18 3.68 -11.37 7.10
CA PHE A 18 2.94 -10.42 6.30
C PHE A 18 3.76 -9.98 5.08
N GLU A 19 5.01 -9.55 5.29
CA GLU A 19 5.88 -9.10 4.21
C GLU A 19 6.20 -10.19 3.18
N ASP A 20 6.43 -11.43 3.63
CA ASP A 20 6.67 -12.56 2.73
C ASP A 20 5.47 -12.86 1.85
N ARG A 21 4.24 -12.70 2.38
CA ARG A 21 3.03 -12.81 1.55
C ARG A 21 2.99 -11.75 0.46
N PHE A 22 3.47 -10.53 0.71
CA PHE A 22 3.53 -9.49 -0.32
C PHE A 22 4.63 -9.76 -1.34
N ARG A 23 5.84 -10.14 -0.92
CA ARG A 23 6.96 -10.46 -1.84
C ARG A 23 6.60 -11.57 -2.84
N ASN A 24 5.87 -12.57 -2.39
CA ASN A 24 5.46 -13.70 -3.23
C ASN A 24 4.28 -13.38 -4.18
N ARG A 25 3.70 -12.17 -4.11
CA ARG A 25 2.53 -11.75 -4.91
C ARG A 25 2.83 -10.62 -5.90
N VAL A 26 4.07 -10.15 -5.97
CA VAL A 26 4.44 -8.84 -6.55
C VAL A 26 4.02 -8.61 -8.01
N HIS A 27 3.61 -9.60 -8.81
CA HIS A 27 3.46 -9.41 -10.27
C HIS A 27 2.06 -9.60 -10.86
N LEU A 28 1.04 -9.87 -10.05
CA LEU A 28 -0.32 -10.08 -10.58
C LEU A 28 -1.05 -8.77 -10.93
N VAL A 29 -0.73 -7.68 -10.23
CA VAL A 29 -1.34 -6.37 -10.49
C VAL A 29 -0.65 -5.64 -11.65
N ASP A 30 0.65 -5.85 -11.82
CA ASP A 30 1.52 -5.10 -12.74
C ASP A 30 1.11 -5.20 -14.22
N GLN A 31 0.41 -6.27 -14.60
CA GLN A 31 -0.04 -6.50 -15.97
C GLN A 31 -1.41 -5.86 -16.28
N SER A 32 -2.02 -5.20 -15.30
CA SER A 32 -3.37 -4.65 -15.45
C SER A 32 -3.35 -3.35 -16.26
N PRO A 33 -4.30 -3.15 -17.20
CA PRO A 33 -4.43 -1.88 -17.91
C PRO A 33 -4.49 -0.70 -16.95
N GLY A 34 -3.72 0.34 -17.23
CA GLY A 34 -3.70 1.57 -16.45
C GLY A 34 -3.02 1.47 -15.08
N PHE A 35 -2.48 0.32 -14.68
CA PHE A 35 -1.59 0.24 -13.53
C PHE A 35 -0.30 1.03 -13.78
N ILE A 36 0.19 1.70 -12.74
CA ILE A 36 1.42 2.53 -12.81
C ILE A 36 2.50 1.94 -11.92
N ARG A 37 2.20 1.73 -10.63
CA ARG A 37 3.14 1.15 -9.66
C ARG A 37 2.44 0.66 -8.40
N ASN A 38 3.11 -0.21 -7.68
CA ASN A 38 2.74 -0.70 -6.35
C ASN A 38 3.86 -0.40 -5.35
N GLU A 39 3.49 0.03 -4.15
CA GLU A 39 4.40 0.30 -3.05
C GLU A 39 3.85 -0.32 -1.77
N VAL A 40 4.73 -0.95 -0.98
CA VAL A 40 4.38 -1.47 0.35
C VAL A 40 5.23 -0.72 1.38
N HIS A 41 4.57 0.09 2.21
CA HIS A 41 5.23 0.93 3.21
C HIS A 41 5.12 0.26 4.57
N ARG A 42 6.26 0.15 5.27
CA ARG A 42 6.30 -0.31 6.67
C ARG A 42 5.87 0.81 7.61
N PRO A 43 5.19 0.50 8.72
CA PRO A 43 4.94 1.48 9.75
C PRO A 43 6.25 1.97 10.38
N ARG A 44 6.39 3.30 10.53
CA ARG A 44 7.46 3.93 11.31
C ARG A 44 6.87 5.04 12.18
N PRO A 45 6.25 4.70 13.32
CA PRO A 45 5.63 5.69 14.20
C PRO A 45 6.71 6.58 14.82
N VAL A 46 6.68 7.86 14.47
CA VAL A 46 7.59 8.88 14.99
C VAL A 46 6.81 10.15 15.26
N LYS A 47 7.24 10.92 16.27
CA LYS A 47 6.69 12.23 16.58
C LYS A 47 7.78 13.29 16.57
N PHE A 48 7.40 14.51 16.25
CA PHE A 48 8.31 15.65 16.33
C PHE A 48 8.51 16.02 17.80
N ASP A 49 9.77 16.05 18.22
CA ASP A 49 10.17 16.52 19.53
C ASP A 49 10.55 18.02 19.42
N HIS A 50 9.75 18.86 20.07
CA HIS A 50 9.94 20.31 20.07
C HIS A 50 11.17 20.76 20.87
N GLU A 51 11.65 19.97 21.83
CA GLU A 51 12.82 20.34 22.64
C GLU A 51 14.12 20.15 21.86
N THR A 52 14.22 19.05 21.12
CA THR A 52 15.41 18.69 20.35
C THR A 52 15.34 19.11 18.89
N GLY A 53 14.14 19.42 18.37
CA GLY A 53 13.91 19.80 16.98
C GLY A 53 14.05 18.64 15.99
N THR A 54 13.91 17.39 16.45
CA THR A 54 14.05 16.18 15.62
C THR A 54 12.83 15.27 15.72
N PHE A 55 12.81 14.19 14.93
CA PHE A 55 11.83 13.12 15.04
C PHE A 55 12.37 12.00 15.93
N VAL A 56 11.57 11.59 16.91
CA VAL A 56 11.88 10.49 17.82
C VAL A 56 10.83 9.38 17.69
N ASP A 57 11.18 8.17 18.09
CA ASP A 57 10.23 7.06 18.15
C ASP A 57 9.03 7.44 19.03
N ASP A 58 7.82 7.17 18.54
CA ASP A 58 6.61 7.38 19.31
C ASP A 58 6.11 6.04 19.88
N PRO A 59 6.40 5.71 21.15
CA PRO A 59 6.03 4.42 21.73
C PRO A 59 4.51 4.27 21.92
N ASP A 60 3.78 5.38 21.89
CA ASP A 60 2.34 5.43 22.10
C ASP A 60 1.55 5.32 20.78
N ALA A 61 2.22 5.48 19.64
CA ALA A 61 1.60 5.41 18.32
C ALA A 61 1.64 3.99 17.74
N GLU A 62 0.48 3.51 17.34
CA GLU A 62 0.36 2.24 16.62
C GLU A 62 0.32 2.47 15.11
N GLY A 63 1.38 2.09 14.40
CA GLY A 63 1.43 2.18 12.95
C GLY A 63 0.67 1.08 12.22
N TYR A 64 0.43 1.29 10.93
CA TYR A 64 -0.13 0.31 10.00
C TYR A 64 0.79 0.19 8.77
N TYR A 65 0.74 -0.96 8.12
CA TYR A 65 1.30 -1.09 6.78
C TYR A 65 0.41 -0.37 5.79
N GLU A 66 1.00 0.23 4.76
CA GLU A 66 0.25 0.80 3.65
C GLU A 66 0.61 0.07 2.36
N VAL A 67 -0.39 -0.48 1.67
CA VAL A 67 -0.25 -1.00 0.31
C VAL A 67 -0.84 0.05 -0.62
N LYS A 68 0.01 0.71 -1.41
CA LYS A 68 -0.38 1.77 -2.33
C LYS A 68 -0.28 1.28 -3.76
N THR A 69 -1.36 1.43 -4.51
CA THR A 69 -1.38 1.18 -5.96
C THR A 69 -1.76 2.46 -6.69
N TRP A 70 -1.01 2.77 -7.74
CA TRP A 70 -1.20 3.98 -8.55
C TRP A 70 -1.80 3.59 -9.89
N TRP A 71 -2.81 4.33 -10.33
CA TRP A 71 -3.60 4.02 -11.51
C TRP A 71 -3.84 5.25 -12.36
N ARG A 72 -3.87 5.09 -13.69
CA ARG A 72 -4.18 6.18 -14.62
C ARG A 72 -5.55 6.78 -14.34
N SER A 73 -6.55 5.92 -14.08
CA SER A 73 -7.93 6.31 -13.76
C SER A 73 -8.57 5.41 -12.67
N MET A 74 -9.72 5.84 -12.15
CA MET A 74 -10.55 5.03 -11.27
C MET A 74 -11.15 3.81 -11.99
N ASP A 75 -11.48 3.95 -13.27
CA ASP A 75 -12.04 2.86 -14.08
C ASP A 75 -11.04 1.72 -14.26
N ASP A 76 -9.75 2.03 -14.44
CA ASP A 76 -8.68 1.03 -14.52
C ASP A 76 -8.58 0.20 -13.23
N PHE A 77 -8.60 0.87 -12.07
CA PHE A 77 -8.63 0.21 -10.77
C PHE A 77 -9.87 -0.68 -10.60
N VAL A 78 -11.05 -0.16 -10.94
CA VAL A 78 -12.31 -0.94 -10.86
C VAL A 78 -12.25 -2.15 -11.80
N GLY A 79 -11.72 -1.98 -13.02
CA GLY A 79 -11.49 -3.06 -13.97
C GLY A 79 -10.61 -4.16 -13.37
N TRP A 80 -9.49 -3.78 -12.74
CA TRP A 80 -8.63 -4.73 -12.04
C TRP A 80 -9.35 -5.45 -10.90
N THR A 81 -10.09 -4.76 -10.03
CA THR A 81 -10.82 -5.41 -8.91
C THR A 81 -11.84 -6.46 -9.33
N ARG A 82 -12.26 -6.45 -10.60
CA ARG A 82 -13.19 -7.42 -11.19
C ARG A 82 -12.51 -8.54 -11.98
N SER A 83 -11.18 -8.52 -12.07
CA SER A 83 -10.39 -9.45 -12.87
C SER A 83 -10.09 -10.77 -12.13
N GLU A 84 -9.75 -11.81 -12.89
CA GLU A 84 -9.24 -13.07 -12.33
C GLU A 84 -7.92 -12.87 -11.59
N ALA A 85 -7.05 -11.98 -12.07
CA ALA A 85 -5.79 -11.64 -11.41
C ALA A 85 -6.00 -11.08 -10.00
N PHE A 86 -7.04 -10.25 -9.80
CA PHE A 86 -7.43 -9.80 -8.47
C PHE A 86 -7.92 -10.96 -7.61
N ALA A 87 -8.79 -11.82 -8.14
CA ALA A 87 -9.31 -12.97 -7.41
C ALA A 87 -8.18 -13.92 -6.97
N GLU A 88 -7.21 -14.19 -7.84
CA GLU A 88 -6.04 -15.03 -7.54
C GLU A 88 -5.15 -14.40 -6.46
N ALA A 89 -4.81 -13.11 -6.61
CA ALA A 89 -4.00 -12.38 -5.63
C ALA A 89 -4.63 -12.36 -4.22
N HIS A 90 -5.96 -12.48 -4.14
CA HIS A 90 -6.74 -12.47 -2.91
C HIS A 90 -7.29 -13.85 -2.49
N ALA A 91 -7.00 -14.92 -3.25
CA ALA A 91 -7.51 -16.26 -2.98
C ALA A 91 -6.93 -16.85 -1.69
N ASN A 92 -5.64 -16.63 -1.45
CA ASN A 92 -4.98 -17.08 -0.23
C ASN A 92 -5.24 -16.08 0.90
N ARG A 93 -6.25 -16.36 1.72
CA ARG A 93 -6.62 -15.54 2.88
C ARG A 93 -5.59 -15.71 4.01
N PRO A 94 -5.04 -14.62 4.54
CA PRO A 94 -4.18 -14.68 5.74
C PRO A 94 -4.96 -15.15 6.97
N PRO A 95 -4.27 -15.72 7.97
CA PRO A 95 -4.87 -16.04 9.26
C PRO A 95 -5.39 -14.74 9.91
N LYS A 96 -6.50 -14.84 10.66
CA LYS A 96 -7.14 -13.64 11.24
C LYS A 96 -6.23 -12.97 12.27
N GLU A 97 -5.44 -13.77 12.96
CA GLU A 97 -4.51 -13.38 14.04
C GLU A 97 -3.39 -12.47 13.52
N MET A 98 -3.08 -12.53 12.22
CA MET A 98 -2.13 -11.63 11.56
C MET A 98 -2.55 -10.16 11.65
N PHE A 99 -3.84 -9.89 11.84
CA PHE A 99 -4.37 -8.53 11.89
C PHE A 99 -4.99 -8.22 13.24
N ARG A 100 -4.66 -7.03 13.75
CA ARG A 100 -5.21 -6.49 15.00
C ARG A 100 -6.48 -5.65 14.79
N GLY A 101 -6.99 -5.60 13.56
CA GLY A 101 -8.17 -4.86 13.18
C GLY A 101 -8.50 -4.99 11.70
N SER A 102 -9.61 -4.38 11.28
CA SER A 102 -9.98 -4.30 9.87
C SER A 102 -9.03 -3.38 9.10
N SER A 103 -8.80 -3.69 7.82
CA SER A 103 -8.10 -2.78 6.93
C SER A 103 -9.00 -1.60 6.51
N SER A 104 -8.39 -0.45 6.19
CA SER A 104 -9.09 0.74 5.71
C SER A 104 -8.59 1.12 4.32
N LEU A 105 -9.50 1.15 3.34
CA LEU A 105 -9.17 1.53 1.97
C LEU A 105 -9.47 3.01 1.75
N GLU A 106 -8.50 3.74 1.20
CA GLU A 106 -8.61 5.15 0.86
C GLU A 106 -8.24 5.36 -0.61
N VAL A 107 -8.96 6.25 -1.29
CA VAL A 107 -8.69 6.62 -2.68
C VAL A 107 -8.50 8.11 -2.75
N HIS A 108 -7.39 8.54 -3.36
CA HIS A 108 -7.08 9.95 -3.55
C HIS A 108 -6.78 10.24 -5.02
N GLU A 109 -7.23 11.39 -5.50
CA GLU A 109 -6.80 11.94 -6.78
C GLU A 109 -5.44 12.63 -6.63
N VAL A 110 -4.55 12.37 -7.57
CA VAL A 110 -3.24 13.01 -7.61
C VAL A 110 -3.39 14.29 -8.41
N PHE A 111 -3.62 15.40 -7.70
CA PHE A 111 -3.80 16.72 -8.29
C PHE A 111 -2.47 17.35 -8.78
N LEU A 112 -1.38 17.09 -8.06
CA LEU A 112 -0.05 17.60 -8.37
C LEU A 112 1.01 16.54 -8.04
N SER A 113 1.98 16.36 -8.95
CA SER A 113 3.19 15.57 -8.73
C SER A 113 4.38 16.32 -9.32
N THR A 114 5.54 16.22 -8.66
CA THR A 114 6.82 16.73 -9.15
C THR A 114 7.71 15.61 -9.71
N GLU A 115 7.26 14.35 -9.72
CA GLU A 115 7.96 13.28 -10.42
C GLU A 115 7.99 13.61 -11.92
N GLU A 116 9.18 13.70 -12.50
CA GLU A 116 9.35 13.81 -13.95
C GLU A 116 8.91 12.47 -14.59
N ASN A 117 7.90 12.52 -15.47
CA ASN A 117 7.60 11.39 -16.34
C ASN A 117 8.73 11.29 -17.38
N ASP A 118 9.65 10.35 -17.23
CA ASP A 118 10.73 10.07 -18.20
C ASP A 118 10.25 9.60 -19.59
N ASP A 119 8.94 9.56 -19.85
CA ASP A 119 8.35 9.01 -21.09
C ASP A 119 8.06 10.05 -22.20
N VAL A 120 8.85 11.13 -22.28
CA VAL A 120 8.91 11.98 -23.50
C VAL A 120 10.36 12.20 -23.94
N ALA A 121 11.11 11.12 -24.14
CA ALA A 121 12.23 11.08 -25.08
C ALA A 121 12.73 9.65 -25.32
N ARG A 122 12.12 8.94 -26.29
CA ARG A 122 12.81 8.03 -27.22
C ARG A 122 11.91 7.65 -28.39
#